data_AF-A0A925B9K5-F1
#
_entry.id   AF-A0A925B9K5-F1
#
_cell.length_a   1.000
_cell.length_b   1.000
_cell.length_c   1.000
_cell.angle_alpha   90.00
_cell.angle_beta   90.00
_cell.angle_gamma   90.00
#
_symmetry.space_group_name_H-M   'P 1'
#
loop_
_entity.id
_entity.type
_entity.pdbx_description
1 polymer ?
#
loop_
_entity_poly.entity_id
_entity_poly.type
_entity_poly.pdbx_seq_one_letter_code
_entity_poly.pdbx_strand_id
1 'polypeptide(L)'
;MNDELWNQWVADWHWITDAMHRHGCYSTPPEIAPPASLDEITTIEKTCGVTLPRDFVHIVTRHSAFVSLDWTSDRRDGSGLKKRFPPPFSCGFWGGGKQLWRVSEWQRLYAGFQEMQETFPAESTPYYASVWDDNMAQDFALWHNKIPLTEIPNGDWIAFDLLRGDGESFPLVYLSHDGSSNHGMRLADSFVEFITTWSRVGCVGPEDWKLEKFHDKSANKLVTDGELGDQFRASVNDPQPWFPDTV
;
A
#
# COMPACT_ATOMS: atom_id res chain seq x y z
N MET A 1 5.90 -10.69 -15.60
CA MET A 1 5.83 -9.24 -15.90
C MET A 1 7.00 -8.90 -16.83
N ASN A 2 6.91 -7.86 -17.67
CA ASN A 2 7.99 -7.51 -18.61
C ASN A 2 8.76 -6.26 -18.13
N ASP A 3 9.98 -6.07 -18.65
CA ASP A 3 10.85 -4.94 -18.26
C ASP A 3 10.22 -3.57 -18.57
N GLU A 4 9.28 -3.50 -19.52
CA GLU A 4 8.54 -2.29 -19.86
C GLU A 4 7.65 -1.81 -18.70
N LEU A 5 6.86 -2.69 -18.09
CA LEU A 5 6.03 -2.33 -16.94
C LEU A 5 6.87 -1.93 -15.73
N TRP A 6 7.99 -2.61 -15.50
CA TRP A 6 8.94 -2.21 -14.45
C TRP A 6 9.48 -0.79 -14.67
N ASN A 7 9.92 -0.49 -15.90
CA ASN A 7 10.42 0.84 -16.24
C ASN A 7 9.33 1.91 -16.09
N GLN A 8 8.06 1.56 -16.37
CA GLN A 8 6.95 2.47 -16.12
C GLN A 8 6.76 2.75 -14.62
N TRP A 9 6.83 1.74 -13.75
CA TRP A 9 6.75 1.96 -12.30
C TRP A 9 7.86 2.88 -11.80
N VAL A 10 9.09 2.63 -12.25
CA VAL A 10 10.24 3.49 -11.91
C VAL A 10 10.01 4.93 -12.39
N ALA A 11 9.48 5.12 -13.60
CA ALA A 11 9.14 6.44 -14.10
C ALA A 11 8.04 7.12 -13.27
N ASP A 12 7.01 6.38 -12.86
CA ASP A 12 5.93 6.90 -12.01
C ASP A 12 6.45 7.31 -10.61
N TRP A 13 7.36 6.52 -10.02
CA TRP A 13 7.97 6.86 -8.73
C TRP A 13 8.85 8.11 -8.82
N HIS A 14 9.67 8.23 -9.86
CA HIS A 14 10.43 9.45 -10.10
C HIS A 14 9.52 10.66 -10.37
N TRP A 15 8.46 10.47 -11.17
CA TRP A 15 7.50 11.52 -11.49
C TRP A 15 6.95 12.18 -10.23
N ILE A 16 6.46 11.40 -9.26
CA ILE A 16 5.85 11.96 -8.06
C ILE A 16 6.90 12.64 -7.17
N THR A 17 8.07 12.02 -6.97
CA THR A 17 9.11 12.60 -6.09
C THR A 17 9.67 13.90 -6.68
N ASP A 18 9.84 13.96 -8.00
CA ASP A 18 10.32 15.15 -8.69
C ASP A 18 9.25 16.24 -8.73
N ALA A 19 7.97 15.88 -8.91
CA ALA A 19 6.87 16.84 -8.84
C ALA A 19 6.79 17.49 -7.45
N MET A 20 6.82 16.69 -6.39
CA MET A 20 6.81 17.18 -5.01
C MET A 20 8.04 18.04 -4.70
N HIS A 21 9.20 17.66 -5.21
CA HIS A 21 10.42 18.48 -5.10
C HIS A 21 10.27 19.84 -5.79
N ARG A 22 9.77 19.88 -7.03
CA ARG A 22 9.51 21.14 -7.77
C ARG A 22 8.53 22.05 -7.04
N HIS A 23 7.59 21.46 -6.29
CA HIS A 23 6.63 22.19 -5.47
C HIS A 23 7.20 22.72 -4.14
N GLY A 24 8.47 22.45 -3.82
CA GLY A 24 9.10 22.82 -2.56
C GLY A 24 8.69 21.95 -1.37
N CYS A 25 8.02 20.84 -1.63
CA CYS A 25 7.63 19.88 -0.62
C CYS A 25 8.80 18.94 -0.26
N TYR A 26 8.64 18.20 0.84
CA TYR A 26 9.60 17.15 1.15
C TYR A 26 9.37 15.95 0.22
N SER A 27 10.44 15.48 -0.41
CA SER A 27 10.49 14.22 -1.12
C SER A 27 11.91 13.65 -1.12
N THR A 28 11.99 12.33 -1.22
CA THR A 28 13.23 11.59 -1.48
C THR A 28 13.07 10.78 -2.76
N PRO A 29 14.07 10.79 -3.67
CA PRO A 29 14.05 9.93 -4.84
C PRO A 29 13.85 8.46 -4.47
N PRO A 30 13.30 7.64 -5.38
CA PRO A 30 13.11 6.22 -5.10
C PRO A 30 14.45 5.52 -4.84
N GLU A 31 14.52 4.75 -3.77
CA GLU A 31 15.60 3.82 -3.50
C GLU A 31 15.19 2.44 -4.03
N ILE A 32 16.03 1.86 -4.88
CA ILE A 32 15.77 0.57 -5.53
C ILE A 32 17.01 -0.31 -5.31
N ALA A 33 16.86 -1.37 -4.52
CA ALA A 33 17.94 -2.30 -4.27
C ALA A 33 18.16 -3.28 -5.44
N PRO A 34 19.29 -4.00 -5.47
CA PRO A 34 19.44 -5.17 -6.33
C PRO A 34 18.35 -6.23 -6.06
N PRO A 35 18.07 -7.13 -7.03
CA PRO A 35 17.15 -8.25 -6.84
C PRO A 35 17.62 -9.22 -5.74
N ALA A 36 16.66 -9.84 -5.07
CA ALA A 36 16.88 -10.90 -4.09
C ALA A 36 17.34 -12.19 -4.80
N SER A 37 18.08 -13.02 -4.07
CA SER A 37 18.42 -14.37 -4.58
C SER A 37 17.25 -15.34 -4.35
N LEU A 38 17.15 -16.39 -5.18
CA LEU A 38 16.18 -17.46 -4.93
C LEU A 38 16.44 -18.21 -3.61
N ASP A 39 17.70 -18.28 -3.17
CA ASP A 39 18.07 -18.88 -1.90
C ASP A 39 17.55 -18.07 -0.70
N GLU A 40 17.58 -16.73 -0.80
CA GLU A 40 16.99 -15.84 0.20
C GLU A 40 15.47 -16.05 0.31
N ILE A 41 14.77 -16.11 -0.84
CA ILE A 41 13.33 -16.40 -0.88
C ILE A 41 13.03 -17.78 -0.27
N THR A 42 13.78 -18.81 -0.68
CA THR A 42 13.60 -20.18 -0.16
C THR A 42 13.83 -20.24 1.34
N THR A 43 14.77 -19.43 1.86
CA THR A 43 15.04 -19.34 3.31
C THR A 43 13.86 -18.70 4.03
N ILE A 44 13.31 -17.61 3.50
CA ILE A 44 12.13 -16.94 4.06
C ILE A 44 10.93 -17.90 4.10
N GLU A 45 10.62 -18.57 3.00
CA GLU A 45 9.51 -19.52 2.91
C GLU A 45 9.65 -20.66 3.93
N LYS A 46 10.85 -21.23 4.08
CA LYS A 46 11.14 -22.27 5.08
C LYS A 46 11.02 -21.77 6.51
N THR A 47 11.57 -20.59 6.80
CA THR A 47 11.56 -20.03 8.16
C THR A 47 10.17 -19.61 8.60
N CYS A 48 9.40 -18.98 7.70
CA CYS A 48 8.04 -18.51 7.99
C CYS A 48 6.98 -19.61 7.80
N GLY A 49 7.31 -20.74 7.18
CA GLY A 49 6.36 -21.83 6.93
C GLY A 49 5.28 -21.47 5.91
N VAL A 50 5.60 -20.60 4.95
CA VAL A 50 4.67 -20.10 3.92
C VAL A 50 5.24 -20.28 2.52
N THR A 51 4.38 -20.22 1.51
CA THR A 51 4.77 -20.06 0.11
C THR A 51 4.39 -18.66 -0.33
N LEU A 52 5.36 -17.89 -0.83
CA LEU A 52 5.12 -16.53 -1.27
C LEU A 52 4.41 -16.53 -2.64
N PRO A 53 3.56 -15.51 -2.92
CA PRO A 53 2.96 -15.33 -4.24
C PRO A 53 4.02 -15.30 -5.33
N ARG A 54 3.81 -16.04 -6.42
CA ARG A 54 4.82 -16.20 -7.47
C ARG A 54 5.04 -14.92 -8.26
N ASP A 55 4.01 -14.09 -8.41
CA ASP A 55 4.13 -12.76 -9.00
C ASP A 55 5.02 -11.85 -8.16
N PHE A 56 4.89 -11.87 -6.82
CA PHE A 56 5.79 -11.17 -5.91
C PHE A 56 7.22 -11.71 -6.01
N VAL A 57 7.41 -13.02 -5.91
CA VAL A 57 8.73 -13.68 -6.02
C VAL A 57 9.42 -13.31 -7.34
N HIS A 58 8.67 -13.32 -8.44
CA HIS A 58 9.18 -12.93 -9.75
C HIS A 58 9.70 -11.49 -9.76
N ILE A 59 8.94 -10.53 -9.18
CA ILE A 59 9.40 -9.14 -9.11
C ILE A 59 10.64 -8.99 -8.25
N VAL A 60 10.65 -9.57 -7.04
CA VAL A 60 11.75 -9.34 -6.11
C VAL A 60 13.06 -10.00 -6.52
N THR A 61 13.00 -11.11 -7.27
CA THR A 61 14.18 -11.82 -7.77
C THR A 61 14.65 -11.37 -9.15
N ARG A 62 13.78 -10.71 -9.92
CA ARG A 62 14.12 -10.18 -11.26
C ARG A 62 14.53 -8.71 -11.23
N HIS A 63 13.87 -7.90 -10.41
CA HIS A 63 13.95 -6.44 -10.48
C HIS A 63 14.52 -5.81 -9.22
N SER A 64 13.90 -6.02 -8.06
CA SER A 64 14.37 -5.40 -6.82
C SER A 64 13.85 -6.07 -5.55
N ALA A 65 14.77 -6.39 -4.64
CA ALA A 65 14.44 -6.87 -3.30
C ALA A 65 13.80 -5.80 -2.40
N PHE A 66 13.96 -4.51 -2.74
CA PHE A 66 13.54 -3.41 -1.89
C PHE A 66 13.26 -2.16 -2.70
N VAL A 67 12.09 -1.56 -2.46
CA VAL A 67 11.73 -0.26 -3.01
C VAL A 67 11.18 0.63 -1.91
N SER A 68 11.74 1.83 -1.80
CA SER A 68 11.20 2.95 -1.02
C SER A 68 11.16 4.20 -1.87
N LEU A 69 10.27 5.10 -1.51
CA LEU A 69 10.27 6.52 -1.87
C LEU A 69 9.55 7.23 -0.73
N ASP A 70 9.70 8.54 -0.58
CA ASP A 70 8.90 9.30 0.37
C ASP A 70 8.58 10.65 -0.25
N TRP A 71 7.36 11.10 -0.07
CA TRP A 71 6.96 12.46 -0.36
C TRP A 71 5.80 12.87 0.53
N THR A 72 5.69 14.18 0.72
CA THR A 72 4.58 14.79 1.43
C THR A 72 4.13 16.03 0.71
N SER A 73 2.88 16.41 0.92
CA SER A 73 2.30 17.66 0.46
C SER A 73 2.64 18.83 1.38
N ASP A 74 3.12 18.58 2.60
CA ASP A 74 3.57 19.63 3.50
C ASP A 74 4.94 20.15 3.06
N ARG A 75 5.03 21.48 2.93
CA ARG A 75 6.30 22.17 2.76
C ARG A 75 7.00 22.27 4.11
N ARG A 76 8.33 22.41 4.06
CA ARG A 76 9.18 22.54 5.25
C ARG A 76 8.87 23.78 6.11
N ASP A 77 8.20 24.78 5.54
CA ASP A 77 7.77 26.01 6.24
C ASP A 77 6.37 25.91 6.86
N GLY A 78 5.72 24.74 6.77
CA GLY A 78 4.35 24.52 7.28
C GLY A 78 3.23 24.93 6.31
N SER A 79 3.55 25.52 5.15
CA SER A 79 2.58 25.85 4.09
C SER A 79 2.37 24.65 3.15
N GLY A 80 1.48 23.73 3.49
CA GLY A 80 1.26 22.54 2.65
C GLY A 80 0.47 22.79 1.35
N LEU A 81 0.57 21.88 0.38
CA LEU A 81 -0.29 21.78 -0.81
C LEU A 81 -1.76 21.45 -0.44
N LYS A 82 -2.13 21.41 0.85
CA LYS A 82 -3.52 21.19 1.31
C LYS A 82 -4.51 22.12 0.62
N LYS A 83 -4.08 23.36 0.32
CA LYS A 83 -4.86 24.33 -0.45
C LYS A 83 -4.81 24.11 -1.97
N ARG A 84 -3.94 23.27 -2.53
CA ARG A 84 -3.79 23.12 -3.99
C ARG A 84 -4.55 21.94 -4.58
N PHE A 85 -4.79 20.91 -3.79
CA PHE A 85 -5.57 19.76 -4.24
C PHE A 85 -7.07 20.12 -4.30
N PRO A 86 -7.73 19.97 -5.46
CA PRO A 86 -9.18 20.21 -5.56
C PRO A 86 -9.95 19.11 -4.80
N PRO A 87 -11.21 19.35 -4.40
CA PRO A 87 -12.07 18.26 -3.94
C PRO A 87 -12.07 17.09 -4.93
N PRO A 88 -12.01 15.82 -4.48
CA PRO A 88 -12.08 15.35 -3.10
C PRO A 88 -10.71 15.24 -2.38
N PHE A 89 -9.65 15.77 -3.00
CA PHE A 89 -8.28 15.73 -2.51
C PHE A 89 -7.92 16.90 -1.56
N SER A 90 -8.83 17.85 -1.34
CA SER A 90 -8.57 19.05 -0.52
C SER A 90 -8.49 18.79 0.99
N CYS A 91 -8.81 17.59 1.48
CA CYS A 91 -8.78 17.26 2.91
C CYS A 91 -7.56 16.41 3.31
N GLY A 92 -6.81 16.89 4.32
CA GLY A 92 -5.80 16.09 5.01
C GLY A 92 -4.34 16.28 4.56
N PHE A 93 -3.45 15.56 5.24
CA PHE A 93 -2.04 15.43 4.88
C PHE A 93 -1.92 14.39 3.76
N TRP A 94 -1.55 14.85 2.56
CA TRP A 94 -1.13 13.95 1.50
C TRP A 94 0.34 13.67 1.66
N GLY A 95 0.69 12.41 1.55
CA GLY A 95 2.04 11.92 1.50
C GLY A 95 1.94 10.47 1.10
N GLY A 96 3.00 9.97 0.50
CA GLY A 96 3.00 8.68 -0.15
C GLY A 96 4.43 8.20 -0.30
N GLY A 97 4.57 6.90 -0.48
CA GLY A 97 5.87 6.29 -0.36
C GLY A 97 6.37 6.31 1.07
N LYS A 98 6.61 5.13 1.62
CA LYS A 98 7.64 4.97 2.64
C LYS A 98 8.44 3.77 2.20
N GLN A 99 7.97 2.59 2.57
CA GLN A 99 8.49 1.34 2.07
C GLN A 99 7.37 0.68 1.27
N LEU A 100 7.59 0.41 -0.02
CA LEU A 100 6.61 -0.34 -0.81
C LEU A 100 6.73 -1.84 -0.50
N TRP A 101 7.97 -2.35 -0.45
CA TRP A 101 8.30 -3.69 0.02
C TRP A 101 9.78 -3.77 0.40
N ARG A 102 10.13 -4.76 1.23
CA ARG A 102 11.52 -5.11 1.59
C ARG A 102 11.64 -6.59 1.93
N VAL A 103 12.40 -7.34 1.13
CA VAL A 103 12.61 -8.79 1.35
C VAL A 103 13.43 -9.07 2.61
N SER A 104 14.46 -8.28 2.89
CA SER A 104 15.38 -8.52 4.02
C SER A 104 14.70 -8.47 5.40
N GLU A 105 13.56 -7.80 5.52
CA GLU A 105 12.82 -7.65 6.78
C GLU A 105 11.60 -8.59 6.86
N TRP A 106 11.44 -9.49 5.91
CA TRP A 106 10.22 -10.30 5.81
C TRP A 106 9.99 -11.19 7.02
N GLN A 107 11.04 -11.74 7.60
CA GLN A 107 10.93 -12.56 8.82
C GLN A 107 10.39 -11.74 9.99
N ARG A 108 10.86 -10.50 10.16
CA ARG A 108 10.35 -9.56 11.18
C ARG A 108 8.90 -9.18 10.88
N LEU A 109 8.60 -8.85 9.62
CA LEU A 109 7.27 -8.49 9.16
C LEU A 109 6.26 -9.62 9.43
N TYR A 110 6.63 -10.86 9.09
CA TYR A 110 5.80 -12.03 9.29
C TYR A 110 5.58 -12.32 10.78
N ALA A 111 6.63 -12.25 11.60
CA ALA A 111 6.50 -12.43 13.05
C ALA A 111 5.53 -11.40 13.67
N GLY A 112 5.67 -10.11 13.31
CA GLY A 112 4.73 -9.08 13.78
C GLY A 112 3.30 -9.32 13.33
N PHE A 113 3.11 -9.85 12.10
CA PHE A 113 1.78 -10.21 11.62
C PHE A 113 1.18 -11.41 12.38
N GLN A 114 2.00 -12.39 12.78
CA GLN A 114 1.56 -13.50 13.63
C GLN A 114 1.13 -13.01 15.02
N GLU A 115 1.83 -12.04 15.61
CA GLU A 115 1.42 -11.42 16.87
C GLU A 115 0.03 -10.76 16.77
N MET A 116 -0.28 -10.14 15.62
CA MET A 116 -1.62 -9.61 15.34
C MET A 116 -2.67 -10.73 15.23
N GLN A 117 -2.35 -11.84 14.56
CA GLN A 117 -3.24 -13.00 14.46
C GLN A 117 -3.50 -13.69 15.82
N GLU A 118 -2.52 -13.65 16.73
CA GLU A 118 -2.67 -14.16 18.11
C GLU A 118 -3.50 -13.21 18.98
N THR A 119 -3.35 -11.91 18.77
CA THR A 119 -4.18 -10.86 19.41
C THR A 119 -5.64 -10.94 18.94
N PHE A 120 -5.84 -11.33 17.68
CA PHE A 120 -7.11 -11.48 17.00
C PHE A 120 -7.39 -12.95 16.62
N PRO A 121 -7.57 -13.83 17.63
CA PRO A 121 -7.67 -15.26 17.38
C PRO A 121 -8.89 -15.59 16.51
N ALA A 122 -8.72 -16.51 15.56
CA ALA A 122 -9.79 -16.97 14.66
C ALA A 122 -10.95 -17.63 15.42
N GLU A 123 -10.66 -18.18 16.61
CA GLU A 123 -11.64 -18.77 17.51
C GLU A 123 -11.93 -17.80 18.66
N SER A 124 -13.21 -17.54 18.89
CA SER A 124 -13.66 -16.82 20.07
C SER A 124 -13.36 -17.67 21.31
N THR A 125 -12.25 -17.40 22.00
CA THR A 125 -12.09 -17.96 23.35
C THR A 125 -13.29 -17.52 24.20
N PRO A 126 -13.73 -18.29 25.21
CA PRO A 126 -14.90 -17.93 26.01
C PRO A 126 -14.82 -16.53 26.67
N TYR A 127 -13.59 -16.03 26.90
CA TYR A 127 -13.35 -14.67 27.34
C TYR A 127 -13.75 -13.65 26.26
N TYR A 128 -13.30 -13.85 25.04
CA TYR A 128 -13.57 -12.98 23.90
C TYR A 128 -15.01 -13.06 23.38
N ALA A 129 -15.64 -14.25 23.42
CA ALA A 129 -17.06 -14.42 23.11
C ALA A 129 -18.01 -13.66 24.09
N SER A 130 -17.51 -13.31 25.28
CA SER A 130 -18.26 -12.56 26.29
C SER A 130 -18.07 -11.04 26.21
N VAL A 131 -17.08 -10.58 25.44
CA VAL A 131 -16.65 -9.17 25.36
C VAL A 131 -16.96 -8.57 23.99
N TRP A 132 -17.09 -9.39 22.94
CA TRP A 132 -17.21 -8.94 21.55
C TRP A 132 -18.49 -9.46 20.88
N ASP A 133 -19.10 -8.64 20.03
CA ASP A 133 -20.33 -8.99 19.29
C ASP A 133 -20.03 -9.75 17.98
N ASP A 134 -21.08 -10.21 17.29
CA ASP A 134 -20.98 -11.01 16.07
C ASP A 134 -20.24 -10.32 14.92
N ASN A 135 -20.14 -8.97 14.92
CA ASN A 135 -19.41 -8.23 13.88
C ASN A 135 -17.90 -8.34 14.11
N MET A 136 -17.45 -8.27 15.36
CA MET A 136 -16.03 -8.39 15.69
C MET A 136 -15.46 -9.78 15.37
N ALA A 137 -16.25 -10.85 15.52
CA ALA A 137 -15.83 -12.20 15.11
C ALA A 137 -15.57 -12.30 13.60
N GLN A 138 -16.35 -11.57 12.78
CA GLN A 138 -16.14 -11.49 11.32
C GLN A 138 -14.88 -10.68 11.00
N ASP A 139 -14.64 -9.59 11.72
CA ASP A 139 -13.43 -8.78 11.57
C ASP A 139 -12.16 -9.57 11.90
N PHE A 140 -12.16 -10.35 13.00
CA PHE A 140 -10.98 -11.15 13.36
C PHE A 140 -10.66 -12.23 12.33
N ALA A 141 -11.68 -12.87 11.74
CA ALA A 141 -11.46 -13.86 10.70
C ALA A 141 -10.71 -13.31 9.47
N LEU A 142 -10.75 -12.00 9.22
CA LEU A 142 -10.07 -11.37 8.09
C LEU A 142 -8.54 -11.36 8.22
N TRP A 143 -8.00 -11.44 9.44
CA TRP A 143 -6.56 -11.50 9.70
C TRP A 143 -5.94 -12.86 9.33
N HIS A 144 -6.77 -13.91 9.23
CA HIS A 144 -6.32 -15.28 8.98
C HIS A 144 -6.27 -15.61 7.48
N ASN A 145 -5.45 -16.61 7.13
CA ASN A 145 -5.16 -17.00 5.74
C ASN A 145 -4.60 -15.83 4.92
N LYS A 146 -3.64 -15.11 5.50
CA LYS A 146 -2.99 -13.94 4.91
C LYS A 146 -1.48 -14.06 5.00
N ILE A 147 -0.79 -13.42 4.06
CA ILE A 147 0.66 -13.17 4.13
C ILE A 147 0.86 -11.65 4.05
N PRO A 148 1.55 -11.01 5.01
CA PRO A 148 1.75 -9.56 5.00
C PRO A 148 2.66 -9.15 3.84
N LEU A 149 2.31 -8.07 3.13
CA LEU A 149 3.21 -7.38 2.19
C LEU A 149 3.95 -6.25 2.90
N THR A 150 3.22 -5.43 3.66
CA THR A 150 3.80 -4.33 4.44
C THR A 150 2.93 -3.97 5.63
N GLU A 151 3.60 -3.55 6.69
CA GLU A 151 3.03 -2.88 7.85
C GLU A 151 2.90 -1.38 7.54
N ILE A 152 1.82 -0.76 8.02
CA ILE A 152 1.55 0.67 7.96
C ILE A 152 1.83 1.27 9.34
N PRO A 153 2.50 2.43 9.46
CA PRO A 153 2.94 2.97 10.75
C PRO A 153 1.86 3.20 11.83
N ASN A 154 0.58 3.26 11.44
CA ASN A 154 -0.54 3.39 12.38
C ASN A 154 -1.00 2.03 12.97
N GLY A 155 -0.37 0.92 12.60
CA GLY A 155 -0.72 -0.43 13.02
C GLY A 155 -1.46 -1.25 11.97
N ASP A 156 -1.88 -0.63 10.86
CA ASP A 156 -2.61 -1.30 9.79
C ASP A 156 -1.66 -2.10 8.87
N TRP A 157 -2.23 -2.95 8.02
CA TRP A 157 -1.47 -3.84 7.16
C TRP A 157 -2.06 -3.93 5.77
N ILE A 158 -1.18 -4.19 4.79
CA ILE A 158 -1.57 -4.69 3.48
C ILE A 158 -1.06 -6.11 3.38
N ALA A 159 -1.94 -7.04 2.97
CA ALA A 159 -1.64 -8.46 2.94
C ALA A 159 -2.24 -9.16 1.72
N PHE A 160 -1.60 -10.25 1.31
CA PHE A 160 -2.11 -11.19 0.33
C PHE A 160 -3.24 -12.05 0.92
N ASP A 161 -4.34 -12.20 0.20
CA ASP A 161 -5.49 -13.03 0.59
C ASP A 161 -5.41 -14.44 0.01
N LEU A 162 -4.95 -15.39 0.83
CA LEU A 162 -4.69 -16.77 0.41
C LEU A 162 -5.96 -17.56 0.05
N LEU A 163 -7.13 -17.12 0.52
CA LEU A 163 -8.40 -17.81 0.23
C LEU A 163 -8.95 -17.50 -1.16
N ARG A 164 -8.47 -16.44 -1.80
CA ARG A 164 -9.06 -15.90 -3.04
C ARG A 164 -8.09 -15.90 -4.23
N GLY A 165 -6.93 -16.52 -4.09
CA GLY A 165 -5.95 -16.69 -5.17
C GLY A 165 -6.04 -18.03 -5.87
N ASP A 166 -5.25 -18.18 -6.93
CA ASP A 166 -5.16 -19.39 -7.75
C ASP A 166 -3.89 -20.22 -7.48
N GLY A 167 -3.10 -19.83 -6.47
CA GLY A 167 -1.81 -20.43 -6.13
C GLY A 167 -0.61 -19.77 -6.83
N GLU A 168 -0.84 -18.94 -7.84
CA GLU A 168 0.19 -18.17 -8.54
C GLU A 168 0.15 -16.70 -8.13
N SER A 169 -1.05 -16.13 -8.10
CA SER A 169 -1.31 -14.75 -7.69
C SER A 169 -2.44 -14.69 -6.68
N PHE A 170 -2.30 -13.74 -5.75
CA PHE A 170 -3.24 -13.56 -4.66
C PHE A 170 -3.70 -12.10 -4.62
N PRO A 171 -5.00 -11.85 -4.38
CA PRO A 171 -5.50 -10.50 -4.15
C PRO A 171 -4.82 -9.84 -2.97
N LEU A 172 -4.72 -8.51 -3.00
CA LEU A 172 -4.28 -7.75 -1.82
C LEU A 172 -5.48 -7.15 -1.11
N VAL A 173 -5.41 -7.12 0.22
CA VAL A 173 -6.44 -6.56 1.09
C VAL A 173 -5.81 -5.62 2.11
N TYR A 174 -6.60 -4.64 2.56
CA TYR A 174 -6.30 -3.79 3.69
C TYR A 174 -6.77 -4.44 4.99
N LEU A 175 -5.97 -4.37 6.05
CA LEU A 175 -6.30 -4.86 7.37
C LEU A 175 -6.13 -3.73 8.40
N SER A 176 -7.23 -3.35 9.06
CA SER A 176 -7.26 -2.27 10.05
C SER A 176 -7.04 -2.85 11.44
N HIS A 177 -6.10 -2.31 12.20
CA HIS A 177 -5.83 -2.72 13.57
C HIS A 177 -6.97 -2.37 14.54
N ASP A 178 -7.81 -1.39 14.18
CA ASP A 178 -8.92 -0.87 14.97
C ASP A 178 -10.31 -1.21 14.40
N GLY A 179 -10.36 -2.01 13.33
CA GLY A 179 -11.63 -2.40 12.69
C GLY A 179 -12.32 -1.26 11.93
N SER A 180 -11.59 -0.41 11.21
CA SER A 180 -12.18 0.60 10.34
C SER A 180 -13.18 0.01 9.35
N SER A 181 -14.06 0.84 8.79
CA SER A 181 -15.03 0.40 7.77
C SER A 181 -14.40 -0.16 6.49
N ASN A 182 -13.10 0.06 6.29
CA ASN A 182 -12.32 -0.46 5.17
C ASN A 182 -11.52 -1.72 5.55
N HIS A 183 -11.71 -2.29 6.74
CA HIS A 183 -11.11 -3.56 7.10
C HIS A 183 -11.56 -4.67 6.13
N GLY A 184 -10.61 -5.39 5.55
CA GLY A 184 -10.88 -6.40 4.52
C GLY A 184 -11.13 -5.81 3.12
N MET A 185 -11.02 -4.48 2.95
CA MET A 185 -11.15 -3.83 1.64
C MET A 185 -10.13 -4.43 0.67
N ARG A 186 -10.63 -4.92 -0.46
CA ARG A 186 -9.78 -5.47 -1.51
C ARG A 186 -9.13 -4.33 -2.28
N LEU A 187 -7.82 -4.41 -2.46
CA LEU A 187 -7.03 -3.37 -3.11
C LEU A 187 -6.75 -3.71 -4.57
N ALA A 188 -6.48 -4.99 -4.87
CA ALA A 188 -6.19 -5.47 -6.23
C ALA A 188 -6.40 -6.99 -6.35
N ASP A 189 -6.43 -7.51 -7.57
CA ASP A 189 -6.46 -8.94 -7.87
C ASP A 189 -5.07 -9.60 -7.73
N SER A 190 -3.98 -8.84 -7.77
CA SER A 190 -2.58 -9.34 -7.75
C SER A 190 -1.57 -8.32 -7.21
N PHE A 191 -0.35 -8.77 -6.88
CA PHE A 191 0.75 -7.87 -6.51
C PHE A 191 1.05 -6.85 -7.62
N VAL A 192 1.14 -7.34 -8.85
CA VAL A 192 1.49 -6.54 -10.02
C VAL A 192 0.42 -5.49 -10.28
N GLU A 193 -0.86 -5.84 -10.20
CA GLU A 193 -1.94 -4.86 -10.34
C GLU A 193 -1.90 -3.83 -9.21
N PHE A 194 -1.71 -4.25 -7.96
CA PHE A 194 -1.64 -3.33 -6.83
C PHE A 194 -0.55 -2.28 -7.01
N ILE A 195 0.69 -2.71 -7.27
CA ILE A 195 1.81 -1.78 -7.47
C ILE A 195 1.59 -0.91 -8.71
N THR A 196 1.03 -1.45 -9.80
CA THR A 196 0.71 -0.66 -11.00
C THR A 196 -0.29 0.45 -10.68
N THR A 197 -1.43 0.10 -10.10
CA THR A 197 -2.50 1.03 -9.78
C THR A 197 -2.05 2.08 -8.77
N TRP A 198 -1.30 1.66 -7.74
CA TRP A 198 -0.82 2.54 -6.68
C TRP A 198 0.27 3.51 -7.17
N SER A 199 1.19 3.05 -8.03
CA SER A 199 2.25 3.89 -8.60
C SER A 199 1.70 5.04 -9.46
N ARG A 200 0.59 4.82 -10.18
CA ARG A 200 -0.08 5.83 -11.03
C ARG A 200 -0.63 7.05 -10.27
N VAL A 201 -0.76 6.93 -8.96
CA VAL A 201 -1.13 8.02 -8.04
C VAL A 201 -0.02 8.31 -7.05
N GLY A 202 1.23 8.00 -7.43
CA GLY A 202 2.42 8.35 -6.68
C GLY A 202 2.57 7.56 -5.38
N CYS A 203 2.02 6.35 -5.30
CA CYS A 203 2.04 5.54 -4.08
C CYS A 203 1.46 6.29 -2.87
N VAL A 204 0.34 6.99 -3.09
CA VAL A 204 -0.34 7.79 -2.07
C VAL A 204 -0.56 6.98 -0.80
N GLY A 205 -0.37 7.58 0.36
CA GLY A 205 -0.16 6.85 1.62
C GLY A 205 -1.08 5.65 1.82
N PRO A 206 -0.53 4.51 2.30
CA PRO A 206 -1.22 3.23 2.27
C PRO A 206 -2.42 3.16 3.23
N GLU A 207 -2.70 4.21 4.01
CA GLU A 207 -3.86 4.28 4.90
C GLU A 207 -5.18 4.24 4.13
N ASP A 208 -6.17 3.53 4.69
CA ASP A 208 -7.45 3.26 4.05
C ASP A 208 -8.18 4.51 3.53
N TRP A 209 -8.29 5.57 4.32
CA TRP A 209 -9.02 6.79 3.96
C TRP A 209 -8.39 7.55 2.77
N LYS A 210 -7.10 7.29 2.47
CA LYS A 210 -6.45 7.80 1.25
C LYS A 210 -6.75 6.90 0.06
N LEU A 211 -6.66 5.58 0.27
CA LEU A 211 -6.93 4.57 -0.75
C LEU A 211 -8.41 4.52 -1.17
N GLU A 212 -9.33 4.74 -0.24
CA GLU A 212 -10.80 4.73 -0.44
C GLU A 212 -11.21 5.70 -1.55
N LYS A 213 -10.52 6.84 -1.69
CA LYS A 213 -10.81 7.83 -2.75
C LYS A 213 -10.60 7.29 -4.16
N PHE A 214 -9.78 6.26 -4.30
CA PHE A 214 -9.48 5.57 -5.55
C PHE A 214 -10.11 4.17 -5.58
N HIS A 215 -10.95 3.80 -4.62
CA HIS A 215 -11.58 2.49 -4.58
C HIS A 215 -12.93 2.50 -5.32
N ASP A 216 -13.07 1.66 -6.34
CA ASP A 216 -14.33 1.44 -7.04
C ASP A 216 -15.13 0.34 -6.32
N LYS A 217 -16.29 0.69 -5.77
CA LYS A 217 -17.15 -0.26 -5.03
C LYS A 217 -17.77 -1.34 -5.91
N SER A 218 -17.99 -1.06 -7.20
CA SER A 218 -18.54 -2.02 -8.15
C SER A 218 -17.48 -3.02 -8.61
N ALA A 219 -16.26 -2.54 -8.88
CA ALA A 219 -15.14 -3.41 -9.23
C ALA A 219 -14.53 -4.10 -8.01
N ASN A 220 -14.78 -3.56 -6.82
CA ASN A 220 -14.24 -4.00 -5.53
C ASN A 220 -12.70 -4.06 -5.52
N LYS A 221 -12.08 -2.97 -5.98
CA LYS A 221 -10.62 -2.77 -6.01
C LYS A 221 -10.26 -1.31 -6.27
N LEU A 222 -8.97 -1.00 -6.17
CA LEU A 222 -8.43 0.30 -6.56
C LEU A 222 -8.52 0.49 -8.09
N VAL A 223 -8.94 1.68 -8.50
CA VAL A 223 -8.99 2.12 -9.89
C VAL A 223 -8.44 3.55 -9.95
N THR A 224 -7.30 3.72 -10.61
CA THR A 224 -6.61 5.01 -10.77
C THR A 224 -6.58 5.49 -12.23
N ASP A 225 -7.26 4.76 -13.09
CA ASP A 225 -7.60 5.17 -14.45
C ASP A 225 -8.96 5.85 -14.46
N GLY A 226 -9.09 6.87 -15.30
CA GLY A 226 -10.28 7.71 -15.38
C GLY A 226 -10.18 9.00 -14.58
N GLU A 227 -11.32 9.66 -14.44
CA GLU A 227 -11.41 11.08 -14.08
C GLU A 227 -10.67 11.45 -12.79
N LEU A 228 -10.86 10.70 -11.70
CA LEU A 228 -10.22 11.01 -10.41
C LEU A 228 -8.70 10.87 -10.47
N GLY A 229 -8.19 9.83 -11.12
CA GLY A 229 -6.75 9.63 -11.30
C GLY A 229 -6.14 10.70 -12.20
N ASP A 230 -6.84 11.09 -13.27
CA ASP A 230 -6.42 12.16 -14.17
C ASP A 230 -6.39 13.52 -13.46
N GLN A 231 -7.41 13.83 -12.66
CA GLN A 231 -7.46 15.04 -11.83
C GLN A 231 -6.32 15.08 -10.81
N PHE A 232 -6.03 13.95 -10.15
CA PHE A 232 -4.90 13.85 -9.22
C PHE A 232 -3.58 14.14 -9.95
N ARG A 233 -3.30 13.46 -11.07
CA ARG A 233 -2.07 13.66 -11.85
C ARG A 233 -1.95 15.09 -12.38
N ALA A 234 -3.05 15.67 -12.84
CA ALA A 234 -3.07 17.06 -13.29
C ALA A 234 -2.74 18.03 -12.14
N SER A 235 -3.32 17.82 -10.96
CA SER A 235 -3.05 18.64 -9.76
C SER A 235 -1.59 18.56 -9.30
N VAL A 236 -0.99 17.37 -9.39
CA VAL A 236 0.43 17.15 -9.08
C VAL A 236 1.34 17.85 -10.09
N ASN A 237 0.98 17.85 -11.37
CA ASN A 237 1.80 18.43 -12.44
C ASN A 237 1.67 19.96 -12.57
N ASP A 238 0.59 20.55 -12.06
CA ASP A 238 0.35 21.99 -12.20
C ASP A 238 1.26 22.82 -11.28
N PRO A 239 2.19 23.64 -11.83
CA PRO A 239 3.07 24.50 -11.05
C PRO A 239 2.35 25.65 -10.33
N GLN A 240 1.14 26.03 -10.76
CA GLN A 240 0.41 27.17 -10.23
C GLN A 240 -0.47 26.79 -9.03
N PRO A 241 -0.64 27.67 -8.04
CA PRO A 241 -1.63 27.47 -6.99
C PRO A 241 -3.05 27.65 -7.56
N TRP A 242 -3.92 26.65 -7.36
CA TRP A 242 -5.34 26.69 -7.77
C TRP A 242 -6.18 27.73 -7.02
N PHE A 243 -5.70 28.18 -5.84
CA PHE A 243 -6.21 29.41 -5.24
C PHE A 243 -5.15 30.49 -5.45
N PRO A 244 -5.42 31.55 -6.24
CA PRO A 244 -4.62 32.76 -6.13
C PRO A 244 -4.64 33.17 -4.66
N ASP A 245 -3.51 33.63 -4.14
CA ASP A 245 -3.46 34.27 -2.83
C ASP A 245 -4.48 35.42 -2.83
N THR A 246 -5.71 35.12 -2.38
CA THR A 246 -6.68 36.16 -2.08
C THR A 246 -6.17 36.80 -0.81
N VAL A 247 -5.53 37.95 -1.02
CA VAL A 247 -5.16 38.99 -0.06
C VAL A 247 -6.27 39.19 0.97
#